data_AF-A0ABD6ACU3-F1
#
_entry.id   AF-A0ABD6ACU3-F1
#
_cell.length_a   1.000
_cell.length_b   1.000
_cell.length_c   1.000
_cell.angle_alpha   90.00
_cell.angle_beta   90.00
_cell.angle_gamma   90.00
#
_symmetry.space_group_name_H-M   'P 1'
#
loop_
_entity.id
_entity.type
_entity.pdbx_description
1 polymer ?
#
loop_
_entity_poly.entity_id
_entity_poly.type
_entity_poly.pdbx_seq_one_letter_code
_entity_poly.pdbx_strand_id
1 'polypeptide(L)'
;MISIAPEAGVLLAPLQASALTPLQAGILAFVLGCALIAAVLRDVLGVIIAAAAYSLGIAVLWVIMQAPDVALTEAAVGAGVTTLLFLLTIAKTVRPPDERRLELPSPRTGVAVLAFVAVLALTVPAMPAVGSPDSPVVSSSVTEYYLENAYEQTEVKNVVTAVLAAYRGFDTLGEAVVVFAAGVAVLLVLRREEFV
;
A
#
# COMPACT_ATOMS: atom_id res chain seq x y z
N MET A 1 -14.35 -5.04 17.00
CA MET A 1 -15.57 -4.48 17.62
C MET A 1 -15.47 -2.97 17.53
N ILE A 2 -16.01 -2.36 16.47
CA ILE A 2 -16.24 -0.92 16.42
C ILE A 2 -17.76 -0.79 16.55
N SER A 3 -18.20 -0.45 17.76
CA SER A 3 -19.59 -0.16 18.08
C SER A 3 -19.89 1.23 17.56
N ILE A 4 -20.88 1.37 16.69
CA ILE A 4 -21.36 2.67 16.22
C ILE A 4 -22.23 3.24 17.35
N ALA A 5 -21.60 3.94 18.29
CA ALA A 5 -22.29 4.74 19.29
C ALA A 5 -22.71 6.08 18.67
N PRO A 6 -23.84 6.68 19.09
CA PRO A 6 -24.40 7.92 18.53
C PRO A 6 -23.61 9.19 18.94
N GLU A 7 -22.32 9.06 19.24
CA GLU A 7 -21.39 10.17 19.50
C GLU A 7 -20.64 10.61 18.23
N ALA A 8 -21.31 10.56 17.07
CA ALA A 8 -20.76 10.95 15.77
C ALA A 8 -20.26 12.42 15.75
N GLY A 9 -20.70 13.26 16.69
CA GLY A 9 -20.20 14.63 16.86
C GLY A 9 -18.87 14.77 17.60
N VAL A 10 -18.43 13.75 18.36
CA VAL A 10 -17.17 13.79 19.14
C VAL A 10 -16.02 13.10 18.38
N LEU A 11 -16.34 12.13 17.53
CA LEU A 11 -15.35 11.42 16.69
C LEU A 11 -14.88 12.23 15.47
N LEU A 12 -15.53 13.38 15.20
CA LEU A 12 -15.11 14.40 14.25
C LEU A 12 -14.39 15.57 14.96
N ALA A 13 -13.79 15.32 16.13
CA ALA A 13 -12.74 16.21 16.62
C ALA A 13 -11.77 16.41 15.45
N PRO A 14 -11.42 17.66 15.10
CA PRO A 14 -10.52 17.89 13.98
C PRO A 14 -9.31 17.00 14.23
N LEU A 15 -8.97 16.15 13.26
CA LEU A 15 -7.63 15.58 13.20
C LEU A 15 -6.74 16.80 13.09
N GLN A 16 -6.38 17.38 14.23
CA GLN A 16 -5.49 18.51 14.35
C GLN A 16 -4.33 18.15 13.45
N ALA A 17 -3.96 19.07 12.56
CA ALA A 17 -2.72 19.03 11.81
C ALA A 17 -1.58 18.88 12.83
N SER A 18 -1.38 17.65 13.29
CA SER A 18 -0.49 17.29 14.34
C SER A 18 0.77 16.90 13.60
N ALA A 19 1.86 17.55 14.00
CA ALA A 19 3.18 17.20 13.54
C ALA A 19 3.36 15.68 13.59
N LEU A 20 4.04 15.12 12.59
CA LEU A 20 4.40 13.71 12.53
C LEU A 20 4.80 13.24 13.92
N THR A 21 4.03 12.31 14.49
CA THR A 21 4.37 11.77 15.81
C THR A 21 5.78 11.16 15.74
N PRO A 22 6.57 11.17 16.82
CA PRO A 22 7.91 10.58 16.79
C PRO A 22 7.92 9.13 16.29
N LEU A 23 6.86 8.38 16.59
CA LEU A 23 6.65 7.03 16.08
C LEU A 23 6.43 7.00 14.56
N GLN A 24 5.52 7.82 14.03
CA GLN A 24 5.28 7.92 12.58
C GLN A 24 6.54 8.38 11.84
N ALA A 25 7.24 9.38 12.37
CA ALA A 25 8.50 9.85 11.81
C ALA A 25 9.57 8.74 11.81
N GLY A 26 9.67 7.97 12.90
CA GLY A 26 10.58 6.83 13.01
C GLY A 26 10.28 5.72 12.00
N ILE A 27 9.01 5.37 11.83
CA ILE A 27 8.60 4.35 10.85
C ILE A 27 8.79 4.86 9.42
N LEU A 28 8.47 6.12 9.13
CA LEU A 28 8.73 6.73 7.82
C LEU A 28 10.23 6.74 7.50
N ALA A 29 11.08 7.10 8.47
CA ALA A 29 12.53 7.03 8.30
C ALA A 29 13.02 5.59 8.05
N PHE A 30 12.45 4.61 8.75
CA PHE A 30 12.72 3.19 8.52
C PHE A 30 12.32 2.75 7.11
N VAL A 31 11.11 3.07 6.67
CA VAL A 31 10.59 2.77 5.33
C VAL A 31 11.47 3.41 4.25
N LEU A 32 11.79 4.70 4.37
CA LEU A 32 12.69 5.39 3.44
C LEU A 32 14.09 4.76 3.43
N GLY A 33 14.60 4.38 4.60
CA GLY A 33 15.86 3.67 4.74
C GLY A 33 15.85 2.32 4.00
N CYS A 34 14.81 1.51 4.18
CA CYS A 34 14.64 0.25 3.46
C CYS A 34 14.58 0.45 1.93
N ALA A 35 13.87 1.47 1.46
CA ALA A 35 13.78 1.78 0.04
C ALA A 35 15.14 2.20 -0.55
N LEU A 36 15.88 3.06 0.16
CA LEU A 36 17.22 3.49 -0.25
C LEU A 36 18.22 2.32 -0.25
N ILE A 37 18.19 1.48 0.79
CA ILE A 37 19.02 0.28 0.90
C ILE A 37 18.71 -0.68 -0.26
N ALA A 38 17.43 -0.96 -0.52
CA ALA A 38 17.01 -1.80 -1.63
C ALA A 38 17.51 -1.29 -3.00
N ALA A 39 17.57 0.04 -3.19
CA ALA A 39 18.03 0.65 -4.43
C ALA A 39 19.56 0.57 -4.66
N VAL A 40 20.36 0.36 -3.60
CA VAL A 40 21.83 0.28 -3.69
C VAL A 40 22.39 -1.12 -3.50
N LEU A 41 21.58 -2.06 -2.98
CA LEU A 41 22.00 -3.44 -2.79
C LEU A 41 22.15 -4.17 -4.13
N ARG A 42 23.29 -4.84 -4.32
CA ARG A 42 23.48 -5.82 -5.40
C ARG A 42 22.95 -7.21 -5.04
N ASP A 43 22.92 -7.53 -3.75
CA ASP A 43 22.47 -8.84 -3.29
C ASP A 43 20.94 -8.94 -3.39
N VAL A 44 20.45 -9.75 -4.34
CA VAL A 44 19.01 -9.89 -4.62
C VAL A 44 18.26 -10.39 -3.38
N LEU A 45 18.83 -11.29 -2.59
CA LEU A 45 18.21 -11.74 -1.34
C LEU A 45 18.06 -10.57 -0.35
N GLY A 46 19.12 -9.77 -0.17
CA GLY A 46 19.08 -8.54 0.61
C GLY A 46 18.04 -7.53 0.11
N VAL A 47 17.90 -7.36 -1.22
CA VAL A 47 16.86 -6.52 -1.83
C VAL A 47 15.47 -7.03 -1.48
N ILE A 48 15.23 -8.34 -1.58
CA ILE A 48 13.94 -8.96 -1.22
C ILE A 48 13.63 -8.72 0.26
N ILE A 49 14.60 -8.93 1.16
CA ILE A 49 14.43 -8.71 2.60
C ILE A 49 14.15 -7.23 2.89
N ALA A 50 14.88 -6.30 2.24
CA ALA A 50 14.67 -4.87 2.39
C ALA A 50 13.29 -4.43 1.87
N ALA A 51 12.82 -4.98 0.76
CA ALA A 51 11.49 -4.71 0.21
C ALA A 51 10.37 -5.27 1.10
N ALA A 52 10.55 -6.46 1.68
CA ALA A 52 9.62 -7.04 2.64
C ALA A 52 9.52 -6.18 3.92
N ALA A 53 10.66 -5.72 4.43
CA ALA A 53 10.73 -4.82 5.58
C ALA A 53 10.06 -3.46 5.29
N TYR A 54 10.30 -2.90 4.09
CA TYR A 54 9.61 -1.70 3.59
C TYR A 54 8.09 -1.87 3.63
N SER A 55 7.57 -2.94 3.02
CA SER A 55 6.13 -3.20 2.93
C SER A 55 5.50 -3.42 4.30
N LEU A 56 6.18 -4.15 5.20
CA LEU A 56 5.73 -4.31 6.58
C LEU A 56 5.68 -2.96 7.33
N GLY A 57 6.68 -2.08 7.12
CA GLY A 57 6.68 -0.73 7.68
C GLY A 57 5.51 0.12 7.19
N ILE A 58 5.18 0.05 5.89
CA ILE A 58 4.00 0.69 5.31
C ILE A 58 2.71 0.13 5.92
N ALA A 59 2.59 -1.20 6.08
CA ALA A 59 1.43 -1.82 6.71
C ALA A 59 1.21 -1.30 8.14
N VAL A 60 2.27 -1.13 8.93
CA VAL A 60 2.19 -0.54 10.28
C VAL A 60 1.73 0.92 10.22
N LEU A 61 2.21 1.71 9.25
CA LEU A 61 1.72 3.09 9.05
C LEU A 61 0.21 3.12 8.76
N TRP A 62 -0.31 2.19 7.94
CA TRP A 62 -1.75 2.08 7.69
C TRP A 62 -2.55 1.75 8.95
N VAL A 63 -2.04 0.88 9.83
CA VAL A 63 -2.67 0.62 11.13
C VAL A 63 -2.72 1.88 11.98
N ILE A 64 -1.62 2.64 12.05
CA ILE A 64 -1.55 3.90 12.81
C ILE A 64 -2.51 4.94 12.22
N MET A 65 -2.69 4.96 10.90
CA MET A 65 -3.66 5.81 10.20
C MET A 65 -5.09 5.27 10.23
N GLN A 66 -5.38 4.27 11.08
CA GLN A 66 -6.71 3.68 11.26
C GLN A 66 -7.31 3.07 9.97
N ALA A 67 -6.45 2.56 9.08
CA ALA A 67 -6.81 1.86 7.85
C ALA A 67 -6.46 0.36 7.95
N PRO A 68 -7.15 -0.43 8.79
CA PRO A 68 -6.79 -1.83 9.06
C PRO A 68 -6.93 -2.75 7.84
N ASP A 69 -7.91 -2.52 6.97
CA ASP A 69 -8.12 -3.37 5.78
C ASP A 69 -7.01 -3.15 4.75
N VAL A 70 -6.58 -1.90 4.57
CA VAL A 70 -5.42 -1.54 3.73
C VAL A 70 -4.12 -2.10 4.34
N ALA A 71 -3.97 -2.02 5.66
CA ALA A 71 -2.83 -2.60 6.36
C ALA A 71 -2.74 -4.13 6.16
N LEU A 72 -3.88 -4.83 6.26
CA LEU A 72 -3.93 -6.27 6.09
C LEU A 72 -3.56 -6.70 4.66
N THR A 73 -4.10 -6.00 3.66
CA THR A 73 -3.79 -6.28 2.24
C THR A 73 -2.33 -6.00 1.92
N GLU A 74 -1.76 -4.89 2.41
CA GLU A 74 -0.34 -4.58 2.27
C GLU A 74 0.55 -5.64 2.92
N ALA A 75 0.25 -6.04 4.16
CA ALA A 75 1.02 -7.07 4.86
C ALA A 75 0.94 -8.43 4.15
N ALA A 76 -0.25 -8.83 3.68
CA ALA A 76 -0.46 -10.11 3.02
C ALA A 76 0.20 -10.17 1.65
N VAL A 77 0.00 -9.15 0.80
CA VAL A 77 0.45 -9.16 -0.60
C VAL A 77 1.86 -8.63 -0.74
N GLY A 78 2.16 -7.48 -0.14
CA GLY A 78 3.46 -6.82 -0.26
C GLY A 78 4.54 -7.56 0.54
N ALA A 79 4.36 -7.71 1.84
CA ALA A 79 5.34 -8.37 2.69
C ALA A 79 5.28 -9.91 2.59
N GLY A 80 4.10 -10.49 2.37
CA GLY A 80 3.88 -11.94 2.31
C GLY A 80 4.12 -12.56 0.93
N VAL A 81 3.11 -12.50 0.06
CA VAL A 81 3.07 -13.21 -1.23
C VAL A 81 4.22 -12.78 -2.14
N THR A 82 4.47 -11.48 -2.29
CA THR A 82 5.53 -10.97 -3.17
C THR A 82 6.91 -11.44 -2.73
N THR A 83 7.21 -11.38 -1.43
CA THR A 83 8.45 -11.92 -0.86
C THR A 83 8.60 -13.40 -1.17
N LEU A 84 7.56 -14.20 -0.95
CA LEU A 84 7.57 -15.63 -1.25
C LEU A 84 7.85 -15.89 -2.74
N LEU A 85 7.15 -15.19 -3.64
CA LEU A 85 7.34 -15.34 -5.08
C LEU A 85 8.76 -14.97 -5.51
N PHE A 86 9.34 -13.90 -4.96
CA PHE A 86 10.73 -13.55 -5.26
C PHE A 86 11.73 -14.55 -4.69
N LEU A 87 11.52 -15.06 -3.47
CA LEU A 87 12.35 -16.11 -2.90
C LEU A 87 12.33 -17.40 -3.73
N LEU A 88 11.14 -17.83 -4.17
CA LEU A 88 10.98 -18.97 -5.07
C LEU A 88 11.68 -18.74 -6.41
N THR A 89 11.59 -17.51 -6.93
CA THR A 89 12.26 -17.13 -8.18
C THR A 89 13.77 -17.23 -8.02
N ILE A 90 14.36 -16.61 -6.99
CA ILE A 90 15.82 -16.64 -6.83
C ILE A 90 16.34 -18.04 -6.53
N ALA A 91 15.57 -18.87 -5.83
CA ALA A 91 15.90 -20.28 -5.57
C ALA A 91 15.99 -21.12 -6.86
N LYS A 92 15.42 -20.63 -7.96
CA LYS A 92 15.47 -21.25 -9.30
C LYS A 92 16.44 -20.54 -10.26
N THR A 93 17.21 -19.56 -9.79
CA THR A 93 18.19 -18.82 -10.60
C THR A 93 19.62 -19.05 -10.13
N VAL A 94 20.59 -18.70 -10.98
CA VAL A 94 22.02 -18.77 -10.65
C VAL A 94 22.49 -17.41 -10.15
N ARG A 95 23.18 -17.40 -9.01
CA ARG A 95 23.87 -16.20 -8.52
C ARG A 95 25.19 -16.03 -9.27
N PRO A 96 25.40 -14.91 -10.00
CA PRO A 96 26.68 -14.63 -10.60
C PRO A 96 27.75 -14.43 -9.50
N PRO A 97 28.99 -14.89 -9.69
CA PRO A 97 30.10 -14.57 -8.81
C PRO A 97 30.47 -13.09 -8.99
N ASP A 98 29.86 -12.23 -8.19
CA ASP A 98 30.25 -10.83 -8.02
C ASP A 98 30.45 -10.55 -6.53
N GLU A 99 31.58 -9.95 -6.19
CA GLU A 99 31.96 -9.63 -4.81
C GLU A 99 31.39 -8.30 -4.33
N ARG A 100 30.89 -7.46 -5.24
CA ARG A 100 30.29 -6.18 -4.89
C ARG A 100 28.94 -6.38 -4.20
N ARG A 101 28.83 -5.83 -2.99
CA ARG A 101 27.58 -5.83 -2.20
C ARG A 101 26.69 -4.63 -2.51
N LEU A 102 27.30 -3.52 -2.95
CA LEU A 102 26.61 -2.26 -3.24
C LEU A 102 26.91 -1.81 -4.66
N GLU A 103 25.92 -1.25 -5.34
CA GLU A 103 26.04 -0.59 -6.62
C GLU A 103 25.26 0.71 -6.57
N LEU A 104 25.99 1.82 -6.64
CA LEU A 104 25.37 3.14 -6.72
C LEU A 104 24.70 3.30 -8.10
N PRO A 105 23.47 3.82 -8.15
CA PRO A 105 22.81 4.08 -9.42
C PRO A 105 23.62 5.08 -10.24
N SER A 106 23.59 4.92 -11.58
CA SER A 106 24.26 5.84 -12.48
C SER A 106 23.75 7.28 -12.28
N PRO A 107 24.57 8.32 -12.53
CA PRO A 107 24.13 9.70 -12.37
C PRO A 107 22.94 10.04 -13.28
N ARG A 108 22.83 9.41 -14.46
CA ARG A 108 21.67 9.55 -15.35
C ARG A 108 20.40 8.99 -14.71
N THR A 109 20.49 7.82 -14.06
CA THR A 109 19.39 7.22 -13.29
C THR A 109 18.98 8.14 -12.15
N GLY A 110 19.95 8.68 -11.40
CA GLY A 110 19.68 9.64 -10.33
C GLY A 110 18.94 10.89 -10.82
N VAL A 111 19.38 11.49 -11.93
CA VAL A 111 18.71 12.64 -12.55
C VAL A 111 17.30 12.29 -13.01
N ALA A 112 17.10 11.13 -13.64
CA ALA A 112 15.77 10.69 -14.08
C ALA A 112 14.80 10.48 -12.90
N VAL A 113 15.27 9.83 -11.82
CA VAL A 113 14.48 9.64 -10.59
C VAL A 113 14.16 10.98 -9.94
N LEU A 114 15.14 11.88 -9.81
CA LEU A 114 14.91 13.22 -9.24
C LEU A 114 13.94 14.05 -10.07
N ALA A 115 14.03 13.99 -11.41
CA ALA A 115 13.08 14.65 -12.30
C ALA A 115 11.67 14.08 -12.12
N PHE A 116 11.54 12.75 -12.03
CA PHE A 116 10.26 12.09 -11.79
C PHE A 116 9.66 12.48 -10.43
N VAL A 117 10.46 12.44 -9.35
CA VAL A 117 10.04 12.88 -8.02
C VAL A 117 9.66 14.36 -8.03
N ALA A 118 10.38 15.22 -8.75
CA ALA A 118 10.03 16.63 -8.87
C ALA A 118 8.67 16.81 -9.57
N VAL A 119 8.41 16.09 -10.66
CA VAL A 119 7.10 16.13 -11.35
C VAL A 119 5.97 15.69 -10.42
N LEU A 120 6.16 14.63 -9.64
CA LEU A 120 5.17 14.23 -8.63
C LEU A 120 5.03 15.27 -7.51
N ALA A 121 6.13 15.90 -7.09
CA ALA A 121 6.09 16.95 -6.08
C ALA A 121 5.31 18.18 -6.55
N LEU A 122 5.25 18.46 -7.87
CA LEU A 122 4.42 19.54 -8.42
C LEU A 122 2.92 19.28 -8.24
N THR A 123 2.47 18.04 -8.03
CA THR A 123 1.05 17.73 -7.80
C THR A 123 0.67 17.83 -6.32
N VAL A 124 1.63 17.82 -5.39
CA VAL A 124 1.38 17.86 -3.95
C VAL A 124 0.60 19.12 -3.53
N PRO A 125 0.88 20.33 -4.04
CA PRO A 125 0.09 21.52 -3.69
C PRO A 125 -1.37 21.48 -4.13
N ALA A 126 -1.73 20.61 -5.08
CA ALA A 126 -3.12 20.43 -5.52
C ALA A 126 -3.93 19.53 -4.56
N MET A 127 -3.27 18.82 -3.65
CA MET A 127 -3.92 18.01 -2.65
C MET A 127 -4.29 18.85 -1.42
N PRO A 128 -5.47 18.63 -0.80
CA PRO A 128 -5.80 19.24 0.48
C PRO A 128 -4.74 18.90 1.53
N ALA A 129 -4.52 19.83 2.47
CA ALA A 129 -3.70 19.53 3.64
C ALA A 129 -4.23 18.29 4.37
N VAL A 130 -3.31 17.46 4.85
CA VAL A 130 -3.67 16.26 5.63
C VAL A 130 -4.49 16.67 6.84
N GLY A 131 -5.67 16.05 7.01
CA GLY A 131 -6.61 16.38 8.09
C GLY A 131 -7.44 17.64 7.86
N SER A 132 -7.38 18.25 6.67
CA SER A 132 -8.20 19.43 6.35
C SER A 132 -9.71 19.10 6.43
N PRO A 133 -10.51 19.90 7.17
CA PRO A 133 -11.97 19.78 7.18
C PRO A 133 -12.60 19.93 5.79
N ASP A 134 -11.94 20.70 4.91
CA ASP A 134 -12.40 20.94 3.54
C ASP A 134 -11.99 19.82 2.57
N SER A 135 -11.32 18.76 3.06
CA SER A 135 -10.93 17.65 2.19
C SER A 135 -12.15 16.91 1.66
N PRO A 136 -12.18 16.48 0.38
CA PRO A 136 -13.32 15.78 -0.19
C PRO A 136 -13.72 14.51 0.57
N VAL A 137 -12.78 13.87 1.26
CA VAL A 137 -13.06 12.69 2.09
C VAL A 137 -13.97 13.04 3.26
N VAL A 138 -13.76 14.20 3.89
CA VAL A 138 -14.54 14.67 5.06
C VAL A 138 -15.80 15.41 4.63
N SER A 139 -15.72 16.21 3.57
CA SER A 139 -16.81 17.11 3.16
C SER A 139 -17.76 16.55 2.10
N SER A 140 -17.50 15.38 1.51
CA SER A 140 -18.42 14.82 0.50
C SER A 140 -19.63 14.15 1.12
N SER A 141 -20.79 14.39 0.51
CA SER A 141 -22.04 13.70 0.81
C SER A 141 -21.97 12.18 0.57
N VAL A 142 -21.04 11.72 -0.27
CA VAL A 142 -20.86 10.28 -0.56
C VAL A 142 -20.27 9.56 0.66
N THR A 143 -19.28 10.15 1.31
CA THR A 143 -18.70 9.57 2.54
C THR A 143 -19.75 9.46 3.63
N GLU A 144 -20.51 10.54 3.85
CA GLU A 144 -21.59 10.59 4.85
C GLU A 144 -22.67 9.54 4.55
N TYR A 145 -23.11 9.46 3.29
CA TYR A 145 -24.08 8.48 2.85
C TYR A 145 -23.64 7.03 3.14
N TYR A 146 -22.37 6.68 2.84
CA TYR A 146 -21.86 5.34 3.15
C TYR A 146 -21.79 5.05 4.65
N LEU A 147 -21.39 6.03 5.47
CA LEU A 147 -21.31 5.85 6.92
C LEU A 147 -22.70 5.63 7.55
N GLU A 148 -23.71 6.34 7.06
CA GLU A 148 -25.07 6.28 7.59
C GLU A 148 -25.85 5.06 7.07
N ASN A 149 -25.69 4.69 5.79
CA ASN A 149 -26.59 3.74 5.12
C ASN A 149 -25.98 2.36 4.88
N ALA A 150 -24.66 2.19 4.99
CA ALA A 150 -24.02 0.92 4.62
C ALA A 150 -24.56 -0.28 5.37
N TYR A 151 -24.79 -0.16 6.68
CA TYR A 151 -25.27 -1.28 7.47
C TYR A 151 -26.72 -1.65 7.10
N GLU A 152 -27.62 -0.67 7.00
CA GLU A 152 -29.03 -0.90 6.67
C GLU A 152 -29.21 -1.51 5.27
N GLN A 153 -28.39 -1.10 4.30
CA GLN A 153 -28.53 -1.54 2.91
C GLN A 153 -27.82 -2.87 2.60
N THR A 154 -26.80 -3.23 3.37
CA THR A 154 -25.93 -4.38 3.07
C THR A 154 -25.87 -5.44 4.16
N GLU A 155 -26.32 -5.11 5.38
CA GLU A 155 -26.14 -5.92 6.60
C GLU A 155 -24.66 -6.23 6.93
N VAL A 156 -23.72 -5.49 6.34
CA VAL A 156 -22.27 -5.63 6.58
C VAL A 156 -21.80 -4.55 7.55
N LYS A 157 -21.20 -4.98 8.67
CA LYS A 157 -20.70 -4.06 9.71
C LYS A 157 -19.41 -3.34 9.33
N ASN A 158 -18.61 -3.91 8.44
CA ASN A 158 -17.40 -3.26 7.94
C ASN A 158 -17.77 -2.36 6.75
N VAL A 159 -17.72 -1.05 6.95
CA VAL A 159 -18.05 -0.06 5.92
C VAL A 159 -17.15 -0.16 4.69
N VAL A 160 -15.85 -0.46 4.85
CA VAL A 160 -14.94 -0.62 3.72
C VAL A 160 -15.33 -1.82 2.88
N THR A 161 -15.64 -2.96 3.53
CA THR A 161 -16.13 -4.15 2.82
C THR A 161 -17.47 -3.87 2.12
N ALA A 162 -18.40 -3.17 2.78
CA ALA A 162 -19.67 -2.78 2.18
C ALA A 162 -19.48 -1.87 0.95
N VAL A 163 -18.57 -0.89 1.03
CA VAL A 163 -18.22 -0.02 -0.09
C VAL A 163 -17.63 -0.82 -1.25
N LEU A 164 -16.62 -1.65 -1.01
CA LEU A 164 -15.96 -2.40 -2.07
C LEU A 164 -16.90 -3.44 -2.72
N ALA A 165 -17.70 -4.16 -1.93
CA ALA A 165 -18.51 -5.25 -2.45
C ALA A 165 -19.90 -4.81 -2.97
N ALA A 166 -20.58 -3.89 -2.27
CA ALA A 166 -21.97 -3.55 -2.56
C ALA A 166 -22.13 -2.23 -3.31
N TYR A 167 -21.45 -1.16 -2.90
CA TYR A 167 -21.59 0.15 -3.56
C TYR A 167 -20.71 0.28 -4.80
N ARG A 168 -19.47 -0.23 -4.73
CA ARG A 168 -18.45 -0.15 -5.77
C ARG A 168 -18.00 -1.53 -6.25
N GLY A 169 -18.91 -2.51 -6.17
CA GLY A 169 -18.65 -3.89 -6.57
C GLY A 169 -18.19 -4.05 -8.02
N PHE A 170 -18.59 -3.15 -8.93
CA PHE A 170 -18.10 -3.15 -10.31
C PHE A 170 -16.60 -2.84 -10.42
N ASP A 171 -16.08 -1.93 -9.60
CA ASP A 171 -14.65 -1.59 -9.59
C ASP A 171 -13.85 -2.80 -9.08
N THR A 172 -14.30 -3.42 -7.97
CA THR A 172 -13.68 -4.63 -7.40
C THR A 172 -13.83 -5.86 -8.31
N LEU A 173 -14.91 -5.98 -9.08
CA LEU A 173 -15.04 -7.00 -10.12
C LEU A 173 -13.97 -6.81 -11.20
N GLY A 174 -13.73 -5.57 -11.62
CA GLY A 174 -12.65 -5.23 -12.55
C GLY A 174 -11.27 -5.62 -12.02
N GLU A 175 -10.99 -5.29 -10.76
CA GLU A 175 -9.75 -5.70 -10.07
C GLU A 175 -9.61 -7.23 -10.03
N ALA A 176 -10.68 -7.95 -9.69
CA ALA A 176 -10.68 -9.42 -9.66
C ALA A 176 -10.40 -10.02 -11.04
N VAL A 177 -10.98 -9.46 -12.11
CA VAL A 177 -10.71 -9.88 -13.49
C VAL A 177 -9.23 -9.67 -13.86
N VAL A 178 -8.63 -8.54 -13.47
CA VAL A 178 -7.21 -8.27 -13.72
C VAL A 178 -6.31 -9.27 -12.98
N VAL A 179 -6.58 -9.54 -11.70
CA VAL A 179 -5.80 -10.52 -10.92
C VAL A 179 -5.95 -11.93 -11.50
N PHE A 180 -7.17 -12.32 -11.87
CA PHE A 180 -7.43 -13.60 -12.53
C PHE A 180 -6.66 -13.71 -13.86
N ALA A 181 -6.73 -12.69 -14.71
CA ALA A 181 -6.00 -12.64 -15.98
C ALA A 181 -4.49 -12.71 -15.79
N ALA A 182 -3.95 -12.04 -14.77
CA ALA A 182 -2.54 -12.15 -14.41
C ALA A 182 -2.16 -13.58 -13.98
N GLY A 183 -3.00 -14.25 -13.19
CA GLY A 183 -2.82 -15.66 -12.82
C GLY A 183 -2.80 -16.59 -14.04
N VAL A 184 -3.75 -16.42 -14.97
CA VAL A 184 -3.77 -17.17 -16.24
C VAL A 184 -2.51 -16.88 -17.07
N ALA A 185 -2.09 -15.62 -17.18
CA ALA A 185 -0.89 -15.24 -17.92
C ALA A 185 0.37 -15.90 -17.33
N VAL A 186 0.50 -15.97 -16.01
CA VAL A 186 1.60 -16.68 -15.34
C VAL A 186 1.60 -18.17 -15.69
N LEU A 187 0.45 -18.85 -15.64
CA LEU A 187 0.36 -20.26 -16.02
C LEU A 187 0.76 -20.51 -17.48
N LEU A 188 0.29 -19.67 -18.41
CA LEU A 188 0.66 -19.75 -19.82
C LEU A 188 2.16 -19.56 -20.03
N VAL A 189 2.78 -18.58 -19.36
CA VAL A 189 4.24 -18.34 -19.42
C VAL A 189 5.02 -19.54 -18.86
N LEU A 190 4.55 -20.12 -17.75
CA LEU A 190 5.15 -21.29 -17.13
C LEU A 190 4.84 -22.61 -17.84
N ARG A 191 3.99 -22.58 -18.89
CA ARG A 191 3.46 -23.75 -19.61
C ARG A 191 2.88 -24.80 -18.64
N ARG A 192 2.07 -24.33 -17.70
CA ARG A 192 1.36 -25.17 -16.72
C ARG A 192 -0.14 -25.10 -17.02
N GLU A 193 -0.81 -26.25 -17.00
CA GLU A 193 -2.22 -26.38 -17.37
C GLU A 193 -3.15 -26.45 -16.15
N GLU A 194 -2.63 -26.61 -14.93
CA GLU A 194 -3.44 -26.77 -13.72
C GLU A 194 -2.99 -25.87 -12.56
N PHE A 195 -3.98 -25.31 -11.85
CA PHE A 195 -3.81 -24.70 -10.53
C PHE A 195 -3.84 -25.83 -9.50
N VAL A 196 -2.67 -26.33 -9.09
CA VAL A 196 -2.56 -27.25 -7.95
C VAL A 196 -2.50 -26.47 -6.66
#